data_AF-A0A2M7MQD5-F1
#
_entry.id   AF-A0A2M7MQD5-F1
#
_cell.length_a   1.000
_cell.length_b   1.000
_cell.length_c   1.000
_cell.angle_alpha   90.00
_cell.angle_beta   90.00
_cell.angle_gamma   90.00
#
_symmetry.space_group_name_H-M   'P 1'
#
loop_
_entity.id
_entity.type
_entity.pdbx_description
1 polymer ?
#
loop_
_entity_poly.entity_id
_entity_poly.type
_entity_poly.pdbx_seq_one_letter_code
_entity_poly.pdbx_strand_id
1 'polypeptide(L)'
;MKQKQLSVLLFVIFFLSSLAFPQSVDELIKEGDEFSTKEFNNQKALASFQMAEKQDPNNPEVLWRISRSYVDIAEHMPGSSDEQKDAQLAKYQLALDYADKAVKAAPNSSVGYLRRSIAKGRIALFKGVFKVIGLVNDVKKDCEKAIKLGNGGNDVQASSHYVLGRSHAKVCEKPYLVRLPLGLGWGDMGVSFAEYKKAIELRPNFRMYHLDYAKALIEEDEYQKAKEELYKIPYIKEVDEDDDMYLAESKKLLESIKNK
;
A
#
# COMPACT_ATOMS: atom_id res chain seq x y z
N MET A 1 -25.69 -46.97 -65.54
CA MET A 1 -24.23 -46.73 -65.40
C MET A 1 -23.96 -45.22 -65.49
N LYS A 2 -23.18 -44.69 -64.54
CA LYS A 2 -22.49 -43.37 -64.47
C LYS A 2 -23.38 -42.12 -64.21
N GLN A 3 -23.41 -41.59 -62.98
CA GLN A 3 -22.42 -40.70 -62.28
C GLN A 3 -22.58 -39.23 -62.70
N LYS A 4 -22.57 -38.20 -61.84
CA LYS A 4 -22.71 -38.00 -60.38
C LYS A 4 -22.77 -36.46 -60.25
N GLN A 5 -23.64 -35.93 -59.38
CA GLN A 5 -23.65 -34.52 -58.99
C GLN A 5 -22.36 -34.13 -58.26
N LEU A 6 -21.81 -32.92 -58.50
CA LEU A 6 -20.92 -32.10 -57.63
C LEU A 6 -20.32 -30.97 -58.51
N SER A 7 -20.17 -29.70 -58.12
CA SER A 7 -20.10 -29.09 -56.79
C SER A 7 -20.62 -27.66 -56.81
N VAL A 8 -21.50 -27.41 -55.84
CA VAL A 8 -21.84 -26.11 -55.27
C VAL A 8 -20.66 -25.62 -54.41
N LEU A 9 -20.67 -24.31 -54.13
CA LEU A 9 -20.06 -23.63 -52.97
C LEU A 9 -18.70 -22.94 -53.22
N LEU A 10 -18.81 -21.69 -53.66
CA LEU A 10 -17.81 -20.65 -53.40
C LEU A 10 -17.60 -20.56 -51.88
N PHE A 11 -16.44 -20.98 -51.41
CA PHE A 11 -16.01 -20.86 -50.02
C PHE A 11 -15.57 -19.41 -49.76
N VAL A 12 -16.52 -18.50 -49.51
CA VAL A 12 -16.20 -17.18 -48.95
C VAL A 12 -16.03 -17.37 -47.44
N ILE A 13 -14.81 -17.66 -47.02
CA ILE A 13 -14.39 -17.57 -45.62
C ILE A 13 -14.42 -16.09 -45.26
N PHE A 14 -15.53 -15.64 -44.68
CA PHE A 14 -15.59 -14.38 -43.98
C PHE A 14 -14.66 -14.51 -42.76
N PHE A 15 -13.42 -14.01 -42.90
CA PHE A 15 -12.61 -13.60 -41.76
C PHE A 15 -13.36 -12.44 -41.07
N LEU A 16 -14.33 -12.78 -40.22
CA LEU A 16 -14.79 -11.90 -39.15
C LEU A 16 -13.70 -11.90 -38.06
N SER A 17 -12.55 -11.32 -38.40
CA SER A 17 -11.62 -10.82 -37.40
C SER A 17 -12.38 -9.70 -36.71
N SER A 18 -12.98 -9.99 -35.56
CA SER A 18 -13.48 -8.95 -34.66
C SER A 18 -12.33 -7.96 -34.47
N LEU A 19 -12.53 -6.73 -34.91
CA LEU A 19 -11.67 -5.60 -34.58
C LEU A 19 -11.79 -5.37 -33.08
N ALA A 20 -11.11 -6.20 -32.28
CA ALA A 20 -10.87 -5.92 -30.88
C ALA A 20 -9.88 -4.77 -30.86
N PHE A 21 -10.40 -3.56 -30.66
CA PHE A 21 -9.54 -2.43 -30.36
C PHE A 21 -8.79 -2.76 -29.06
N PRO A 22 -7.45 -2.63 -29.02
CA PRO A 22 -6.73 -2.80 -27.78
C PRO A 22 -7.28 -1.80 -26.76
N GLN A 23 -7.62 -2.29 -25.57
CA GLN A 23 -8.12 -1.49 -24.46
C GLN A 23 -7.13 -0.35 -24.17
N SER A 24 -7.65 0.87 -24.00
CA SER A 24 -6.83 2.04 -23.73
C SER A 24 -6.15 1.97 -22.37
N VAL A 25 -5.08 2.75 -22.18
CA VAL A 25 -4.38 2.87 -20.88
C VAL A 25 -5.36 3.25 -19.76
N ASP A 26 -6.25 4.21 -19.99
CA ASP A 26 -7.23 4.67 -18.99
C ASP A 26 -8.25 3.58 -18.63
N GLU A 27 -8.71 2.80 -19.60
CA GLU A 27 -9.59 1.66 -19.34
C GLU A 27 -8.89 0.56 -18.55
N LEU A 28 -7.62 0.28 -18.83
CA LEU A 28 -6.82 -0.69 -18.07
C LEU A 28 -6.52 -0.20 -16.64
N ILE A 29 -6.28 1.10 -16.46
CA ILE A 29 -6.16 1.71 -15.13
C ILE A 29 -7.48 1.55 -14.36
N LYS A 30 -8.61 1.88 -14.98
CA LYS A 30 -9.92 1.76 -14.35
C LYS A 30 -10.22 0.32 -13.94
N GLU A 31 -9.97 -0.64 -14.82
CA GLU A 31 -10.15 -2.06 -14.54
C GLU A 31 -9.27 -2.53 -13.39
N GLY A 32 -7.99 -2.16 -13.37
CA GLY A 32 -7.09 -2.51 -12.27
C GLY A 32 -7.48 -1.84 -10.94
N ASP A 33 -7.99 -0.61 -10.98
CA ASP A 33 -8.54 0.06 -9.79
C ASP A 33 -9.83 -0.63 -9.29
N GLU A 34 -10.69 -1.12 -10.19
CA GLU A 34 -11.85 -1.94 -9.80
C GLU A 34 -11.43 -3.25 -9.11
N PHE A 35 -10.46 -3.96 -9.67
CA PHE A 35 -9.92 -5.17 -9.04
C PHE A 35 -9.30 -4.90 -7.68
N SER A 36 -8.49 -3.85 -7.54
CA SER A 36 -7.78 -3.57 -6.28
C SER A 36 -8.66 -2.96 -5.19
N THR A 37 -9.68 -2.16 -5.54
CA THR A 37 -10.46 -1.41 -4.54
C THR A 37 -11.84 -1.97 -4.23
N LYS A 38 -12.40 -2.82 -5.12
CA LYS A 38 -13.73 -3.42 -4.92
C LYS A 38 -13.67 -4.93 -4.73
N GLU A 39 -12.83 -5.60 -5.51
CA GLU A 39 -12.68 -7.07 -5.43
C GLU A 39 -11.53 -7.50 -4.51
N PHE A 40 -10.64 -6.56 -4.13
CA PHE A 40 -9.37 -6.84 -3.44
C PHE A 40 -8.53 -7.93 -4.13
N ASN A 41 -8.63 -8.00 -5.47
CA ASN A 41 -7.89 -8.95 -6.30
C ASN A 41 -6.60 -8.31 -6.84
N ASN A 42 -5.59 -8.26 -5.99
CA ASN A 42 -4.33 -7.56 -6.29
C ASN A 42 -3.55 -8.19 -7.45
N GLN A 43 -3.70 -9.50 -7.72
CA GLN A 43 -3.06 -10.15 -8.86
C GLN A 43 -3.71 -9.75 -10.19
N LYS A 44 -5.04 -9.70 -10.26
CA LYS A 44 -5.74 -9.20 -11.46
C LYS A 44 -5.47 -7.71 -11.67
N ALA A 45 -5.48 -6.91 -10.61
CA ALA A 45 -5.12 -5.50 -10.68
C ALA A 45 -3.73 -5.29 -11.28
N LEU A 46 -2.73 -6.02 -10.78
CA LEU A 46 -1.36 -5.98 -11.32
C LEU A 46 -1.32 -6.35 -12.80
N ALA A 47 -2.07 -7.37 -13.24
CA ALA A 47 -2.12 -7.78 -14.64
C ALA A 47 -2.66 -6.67 -15.55
N SER A 48 -3.75 -6.00 -15.17
CA SER A 48 -4.30 -4.86 -15.92
C SER A 48 -3.31 -3.69 -15.97
N PHE A 49 -2.65 -3.36 -14.85
CA PHE A 49 -1.64 -2.30 -14.85
C PHE A 49 -0.40 -2.63 -15.66
N GLN A 50 0.05 -3.89 -15.71
CA GLN A 50 1.16 -4.32 -16.56
C GLN A 50 0.80 -4.28 -18.06
N MET A 51 -0.46 -4.53 -18.41
CA MET A 51 -0.95 -4.30 -19.77
C MET A 51 -0.93 -2.81 -20.12
N ALA A 52 -1.26 -1.93 -19.17
CA ALA A 52 -1.17 -0.48 -19.35
C ALA A 52 0.29 -0.02 -19.50
N GLU A 53 1.20 -0.55 -18.68
CA GLU A 53 2.65 -0.23 -18.75
C GLU A 53 3.24 -0.58 -20.12
N LYS A 54 2.82 -1.71 -20.73
CA LYS A 54 3.28 -2.07 -22.08
C LYS A 54 2.91 -1.03 -23.14
N GLN A 55 1.82 -0.30 -22.94
CA GLN A 55 1.36 0.74 -23.87
C GLN A 55 1.98 2.11 -23.55
N ASP A 56 2.13 2.44 -22.27
CA ASP A 56 2.73 3.69 -21.81
C ASP A 56 3.72 3.45 -20.64
N PRO A 57 4.97 3.05 -20.93
CA PRO A 57 5.92 2.55 -19.92
C PRO A 57 6.37 3.55 -18.86
N ASN A 58 6.17 4.86 -19.10
CA ASN A 58 6.59 5.92 -18.20
C ASN A 58 5.40 6.65 -17.57
N ASN A 59 4.18 6.13 -17.72
CA ASN A 59 2.99 6.74 -17.15
C ASN A 59 3.05 6.72 -15.62
N PRO A 60 3.16 7.87 -14.93
CA PRO A 60 3.24 7.88 -13.48
C PRO A 60 2.01 7.25 -12.82
N GLU A 61 0.83 7.37 -13.42
CA GLU A 61 -0.42 6.82 -12.90
C GLU A 61 -0.44 5.28 -12.91
N VAL A 62 0.22 4.66 -13.89
CA VAL A 62 0.37 3.20 -13.94
C VAL A 62 1.46 2.74 -12.97
N LEU A 63 2.61 3.43 -12.96
CA LEU A 63 3.79 3.02 -12.20
C LEU A 63 3.52 2.95 -10.69
N TRP A 64 2.84 3.95 -10.11
CA TRP A 64 2.56 3.94 -8.67
C TRP A 64 1.54 2.85 -8.29
N ARG A 65 0.60 2.51 -9.20
CA ARG A 65 -0.39 1.45 -9.00
C ARG A 65 0.25 0.07 -9.05
N ILE A 66 1.20 -0.17 -9.96
CA ILE A 66 2.01 -1.39 -9.98
C ILE A 66 2.79 -1.53 -8.67
N SER A 67 3.41 -0.44 -8.20
CA SER A 67 4.10 -0.43 -6.91
C SER A 67 3.17 -0.84 -5.76
N ARG A 68 1.97 -0.24 -5.67
CA ARG A 68 0.93 -0.62 -4.71
C ARG A 68 0.62 -2.11 -4.80
N SER A 69 0.26 -2.62 -5.97
CA SER A 69 -0.13 -4.03 -6.13
C SER A 69 0.97 -5.01 -5.72
N TYR A 70 2.24 -4.69 -5.95
CA TYR A 70 3.34 -5.53 -5.45
C TYR A 70 3.46 -5.53 -3.93
N VAL A 71 3.23 -4.41 -3.26
CA VAL A 71 3.16 -4.34 -1.79
C VAL A 71 1.99 -5.19 -1.29
N ASP A 72 0.80 -4.97 -1.82
CA ASP A 72 -0.42 -5.63 -1.35
C ASP A 72 -0.34 -7.15 -1.58
N ILE A 73 0.20 -7.60 -2.72
CA ILE A 73 0.48 -9.02 -2.95
C ILE A 73 1.48 -9.56 -1.93
N ALA A 74 2.58 -8.84 -1.66
CA ALA A 74 3.62 -9.30 -0.76
C ALA A 74 3.12 -9.43 0.68
N GLU A 75 2.25 -8.54 1.15
CA GLU A 75 1.70 -8.57 2.50
C GLU A 75 0.91 -9.85 2.78
N HIS A 76 0.29 -10.42 1.74
CA HIS A 76 -0.52 -11.64 1.82
C HIS A 76 0.24 -12.91 1.42
N MET A 77 1.54 -12.82 1.12
CA MET A 77 2.37 -14.00 0.85
C MET A 77 2.69 -14.75 2.14
N PRO A 78 2.82 -16.09 2.08
CA PRO A 78 3.31 -16.86 3.23
C PRO A 78 4.75 -16.45 3.55
N GLY A 79 5.16 -16.62 4.81
CA GLY A 79 6.49 -16.27 5.30
C GLY A 79 7.07 -17.30 6.29
N SER A 80 6.63 -18.55 6.19
CA SER A 80 6.98 -19.62 7.14
C SER A 80 8.31 -20.31 6.85
N SER A 81 8.75 -20.34 5.58
CA SER A 81 10.08 -20.81 5.18
C SER A 81 10.97 -19.65 4.70
N ASP A 82 12.26 -19.90 4.58
CA ASP A 82 13.20 -18.89 4.09
C ASP A 82 13.01 -18.61 2.59
N GLU A 83 12.64 -19.61 1.78
CA GLU A 83 12.30 -19.41 0.36
C GLU A 83 11.05 -18.52 0.20
N GLN A 84 10.05 -18.71 1.06
CA GLN A 84 8.83 -17.89 1.06
C GLN A 84 9.13 -16.44 1.45
N LYS A 85 9.97 -16.25 2.47
CA LYS A 85 10.49 -14.95 2.90
C LYS A 85 11.27 -14.26 1.76
N ASP A 86 12.17 -14.97 1.09
CA ASP A 86 12.93 -14.41 -0.04
C ASP A 86 12.01 -13.99 -1.19
N ALA A 87 11.00 -14.80 -1.50
CA ALA A 87 9.99 -14.46 -2.51
C ALA A 87 9.17 -13.22 -2.11
N GLN A 88 8.79 -13.10 -0.84
CA GLN A 88 8.09 -11.92 -0.31
C GLN A 88 8.95 -10.66 -0.41
N LEU A 89 10.22 -10.74 0.01
CA LEU A 89 11.16 -9.63 -0.10
C LEU A 89 11.39 -9.20 -1.56
N ALA A 90 11.47 -10.15 -2.49
CA ALA A 90 11.59 -9.85 -3.92
C ALA A 90 10.39 -9.04 -4.44
N LYS A 91 9.16 -9.30 -3.95
CA LYS A 91 7.99 -8.49 -4.31
C LYS A 91 8.06 -7.08 -3.74
N TYR A 92 8.49 -6.90 -2.50
CA TYR A 92 8.72 -5.55 -1.96
C TYR A 92 9.81 -4.79 -2.72
N GLN A 93 10.86 -5.47 -3.20
CA GLN A 93 11.88 -4.84 -4.02
C GLN A 93 11.32 -4.38 -5.37
N LEU A 94 10.50 -5.21 -6.04
CA LEU A 94 9.79 -4.79 -7.25
C LEU A 94 8.89 -3.57 -6.98
N ALA A 95 8.16 -3.55 -5.85
CA ALA A 95 7.36 -2.40 -5.47
C ALA A 95 8.20 -1.12 -5.35
N LEU A 96 9.38 -1.21 -4.73
CA LEU A 96 10.31 -0.09 -4.60
C LEU A 96 10.80 0.40 -5.97
N ASP A 97 11.20 -0.52 -6.85
CA ASP A 97 11.69 -0.17 -8.19
C ASP A 97 10.63 0.61 -8.99
N TYR A 98 9.36 0.18 -8.92
CA TYR A 98 8.25 0.90 -9.56
C TYR A 98 7.94 2.24 -8.91
N ALA A 99 8.02 2.34 -7.58
CA ALA A 99 7.84 3.62 -6.89
C ALA A 99 8.93 4.63 -7.26
N ASP A 100 10.18 4.18 -7.42
CA ASP A 100 11.28 5.01 -7.89
C ASP A 100 11.05 5.51 -9.33
N LYS A 101 10.55 4.66 -10.23
CA LYS A 101 10.12 5.08 -11.56
C LYS A 101 9.00 6.13 -11.48
N ALA A 102 8.00 5.93 -10.62
CA ALA A 102 6.89 6.87 -10.46
C ALA A 102 7.37 8.25 -9.98
N VAL A 103 8.26 8.30 -8.97
CA VAL A 103 8.87 9.56 -8.51
C VAL A 103 9.68 10.24 -9.61
N LYS A 104 10.42 9.46 -10.42
CA LYS A 104 11.19 10.01 -11.55
C LYS A 104 10.28 10.58 -12.65
N ALA A 105 9.19 9.90 -12.96
CA ALA A 105 8.23 10.32 -13.98
C ALA A 105 7.41 11.54 -13.55
N ALA A 106 7.05 11.64 -12.26
CA ALA A 106 6.26 12.74 -11.71
C ALA A 106 6.83 13.24 -10.36
N PRO A 107 7.94 14.00 -10.35
CA PRO A 107 8.62 14.44 -9.11
C PRO A 107 7.83 15.46 -8.27
N ASN A 108 6.71 15.95 -8.79
CA ASN A 108 5.78 16.84 -8.08
C ASN A 108 4.52 16.11 -7.60
N SER A 109 4.45 14.78 -7.70
CA SER A 109 3.30 13.98 -7.27
C SER A 109 3.52 13.38 -5.88
N SER A 110 2.62 13.63 -4.94
CA SER A 110 2.67 13.08 -3.59
C SER A 110 2.60 11.55 -3.57
N VAL A 111 1.80 10.94 -4.45
CA VAL A 111 1.56 9.48 -4.43
C VAL A 111 2.83 8.69 -4.77
N GLY A 112 3.70 9.18 -5.65
CA GLY A 112 4.97 8.50 -5.95
C GLY A 112 5.86 8.39 -4.71
N TYR A 113 6.03 9.49 -3.98
CA TYR A 113 6.80 9.51 -2.73
C TYR A 113 6.14 8.66 -1.64
N LEU A 114 4.82 8.70 -1.50
CA LEU A 114 4.08 7.84 -0.57
C LEU A 114 4.32 6.35 -0.87
N ARG A 115 4.17 5.93 -2.13
CA ARG A 115 4.39 4.50 -2.50
C ARG A 115 5.83 4.08 -2.24
N ARG A 116 6.79 4.97 -2.51
CA ARG A 116 8.19 4.71 -2.21
C ARG A 116 8.43 4.58 -0.71
N SER A 117 7.85 5.45 0.12
CA SER A 117 7.99 5.36 1.57
C SER A 117 7.38 4.06 2.12
N ILE A 118 6.23 3.62 1.60
CA ILE A 118 5.61 2.34 1.98
C ILE A 118 6.51 1.16 1.60
N ALA A 119 6.99 1.09 0.36
CA ALA A 119 7.85 -0.01 -0.09
C ALA A 119 9.16 -0.08 0.72
N LYS A 120 9.83 1.06 0.94
CA LYS A 120 11.01 1.17 1.80
C LYS A 120 10.71 0.73 3.23
N GLY A 121 9.57 1.15 3.78
CA GLY A 121 9.12 0.76 5.12
C GLY A 121 8.92 -0.74 5.27
N ARG A 122 8.28 -1.39 4.29
CA ARG A 122 8.07 -2.85 4.27
C ARG A 122 9.40 -3.61 4.19
N ILE A 123 10.32 -3.18 3.33
CA ILE A 123 11.68 -3.75 3.29
C ILE A 123 12.42 -3.56 4.61
N ALA A 124 12.27 -2.40 5.26
CA ALA A 124 12.89 -2.11 6.55
C ALA A 124 12.34 -3.02 7.67
N LEU A 125 11.02 -3.19 7.74
CA LEU A 125 10.38 -4.10 8.69
C LEU A 125 10.85 -5.55 8.46
N PHE A 126 10.94 -5.97 7.19
CA PHE A 126 11.40 -7.31 6.83
C PHE A 126 12.86 -7.58 7.23
N LYS A 127 13.77 -6.65 6.93
CA LYS A 127 15.21 -6.78 7.25
C LYS A 127 15.53 -6.50 8.72
N GLY A 128 14.60 -5.86 9.44
CA GLY A 128 14.79 -5.28 10.76
C GLY A 128 15.21 -3.81 10.67
N VAL A 129 14.36 -2.93 11.19
CA VAL A 129 14.46 -1.46 11.09
C VAL A 129 15.85 -0.93 11.45
N PHE A 130 16.43 -1.42 12.56
CA PHE A 130 17.72 -0.97 13.05
C PHE A 130 18.95 -1.51 12.27
N LYS A 131 18.74 -2.45 11.34
CA LYS A 131 19.81 -2.94 10.46
C LYS A 131 19.94 -2.12 9.17
N VAL A 132 18.91 -1.35 8.80
CA VAL A 132 18.83 -0.61 7.53
C VAL A 132 18.45 0.85 7.74
N ILE A 133 19.16 1.53 8.64
CA ILE A 133 18.87 2.90 9.09
C ILE A 133 18.73 3.92 7.95
N GLY A 134 19.54 3.79 6.89
CA GLY A 134 19.42 4.66 5.70
C GLY A 134 18.04 4.59 5.05
N LEU A 135 17.47 3.38 4.97
CA LEU A 135 16.15 3.14 4.42
C LEU A 135 15.06 3.79 5.29
N VAL A 136 15.20 3.71 6.61
CA VAL A 136 14.28 4.31 7.58
C VAL A 136 14.28 5.84 7.48
N ASN A 137 15.47 6.44 7.36
CA ASN A 137 15.59 7.88 7.13
C ASN A 137 14.96 8.31 5.81
N ASP A 138 15.06 7.49 4.77
CA ASP A 138 14.43 7.78 3.48
C ASP A 138 12.91 7.65 3.51
N VAL A 139 12.34 6.73 4.31
CA VAL A 139 10.89 6.69 4.56
C VAL A 139 10.40 8.03 5.10
N LYS A 140 11.08 8.57 6.12
CA LYS A 140 10.75 9.89 6.68
C LYS A 140 10.79 10.99 5.61
N LYS A 141 11.91 11.09 4.88
CA LYS A 141 12.07 12.12 3.83
C LYS A 141 10.98 12.04 2.76
N ASP A 142 10.64 10.82 2.32
CA ASP A 142 9.61 10.60 1.31
C ASP A 142 8.22 11.00 1.84
N CYS A 143 7.88 10.66 3.10
CA CYS A 143 6.63 11.10 3.71
C CYS A 143 6.56 12.62 3.86
N GLU A 144 7.61 13.25 4.38
CA GLU A 144 7.67 14.72 4.52
C GLU A 144 7.55 15.43 3.16
N LYS A 145 8.16 14.86 2.11
CA LYS A 145 8.03 15.38 0.75
C LYS A 145 6.60 15.21 0.21
N ALA A 146 5.96 14.06 0.42
CA ALA A 146 4.59 13.81 0.00
C ALA A 146 3.58 14.75 0.69
N ILE A 147 3.75 14.97 2.01
CA ILE A 147 2.96 15.90 2.81
C ILE A 147 3.17 17.33 2.31
N LYS A 148 4.43 17.75 2.09
CA LYS A 148 4.75 19.10 1.60
C LYS A 148 4.18 19.39 0.21
N LEU A 149 4.14 18.38 -0.67
CA LEU A 149 3.54 18.52 -2.01
C LEU A 149 2.02 18.71 -1.96
N GLY A 150 1.35 18.18 -0.92
CA GLY A 150 -0.05 18.49 -0.62
C GLY A 150 -1.07 18.11 -1.70
N ASN A 151 -0.74 17.21 -2.63
CA ASN A 151 -1.64 16.75 -3.69
C ASN A 151 -1.99 15.26 -3.55
N GLY A 152 -2.83 14.76 -4.46
CA GLY A 152 -3.35 13.37 -4.41
C GLY A 152 -4.60 13.18 -3.53
N GLY A 153 -5.17 14.26 -3.00
CA GLY A 153 -6.39 14.23 -2.19
C GLY A 153 -6.18 13.69 -0.77
N ASN A 154 -7.28 13.56 -0.03
CA ASN A 154 -7.24 13.18 1.39
C ASN A 154 -6.63 11.79 1.61
N ASP A 155 -6.87 10.81 0.74
CA ASP A 155 -6.37 9.45 0.95
C ASP A 155 -4.84 9.37 0.91
N VAL A 156 -4.21 10.04 -0.06
CA VAL A 156 -2.76 10.10 -0.19
C VAL A 156 -2.15 10.89 0.96
N GLN A 157 -2.74 12.03 1.33
CA GLN A 157 -2.24 12.85 2.43
C GLN A 157 -2.40 12.13 3.78
N ALA A 158 -3.56 11.52 4.03
CA ALA A 158 -3.81 10.73 5.23
C ALA A 158 -2.81 9.58 5.36
N SER A 159 -2.56 8.84 4.28
CA SER A 159 -1.58 7.76 4.27
C SER A 159 -0.15 8.26 4.49
N SER A 160 0.19 9.44 3.98
CA SER A 160 1.53 10.04 4.18
C SER A 160 1.76 10.43 5.63
N HIS A 161 0.77 11.08 6.27
CA HIS A 161 0.79 11.36 7.70
C HIS A 161 0.84 10.07 8.53
N TYR A 162 0.03 9.08 8.18
CA TYR A 162 0.00 7.78 8.85
C TYR A 162 1.37 7.07 8.84
N VAL A 163 2.01 6.96 7.67
CA VAL A 163 3.32 6.30 7.54
C VAL A 163 4.39 7.08 8.31
N LEU A 164 4.33 8.42 8.32
CA LEU A 164 5.24 9.24 9.12
C LEU A 164 5.04 9.00 10.62
N GLY A 165 3.80 9.02 11.10
CA GLY A 165 3.45 8.73 12.50
C GLY A 165 3.96 7.37 12.95
N ARG A 166 3.70 6.33 12.16
CA ARG A 166 4.24 4.97 12.40
C ARG A 166 5.75 4.93 12.45
N SER A 167 6.42 5.67 11.58
CA SER A 167 7.87 5.71 11.52
C SER A 167 8.45 6.33 12.80
N HIS A 168 7.82 7.40 13.32
CA HIS A 168 8.18 7.98 14.61
C HIS A 168 7.97 6.98 15.76
N ALA A 169 6.80 6.34 15.84
CA ALA A 169 6.52 5.33 16.89
C ALA A 169 7.51 4.17 16.85
N LYS A 170 7.71 3.56 15.67
CA LYS A 170 8.60 2.42 15.48
C LYS A 170 10.04 2.71 15.89
N VAL A 171 10.53 3.93 15.63
CA VAL A 171 11.86 4.35 16.05
C VAL A 171 11.96 4.56 17.57
N CYS A 172 10.88 5.00 18.21
CA CYS A 172 10.79 5.22 19.65
C CYS A 172 10.76 3.92 20.48
N GLU A 173 10.55 2.74 19.86
CA GLU A 173 10.72 1.44 20.53
C GLU A 173 12.14 1.24 21.12
N LYS A 174 13.12 2.06 20.70
CA LYS A 174 14.45 2.12 21.32
C LYS A 174 14.63 3.43 22.09
N PRO A 175 15.28 3.39 23.27
CA PRO A 175 15.57 4.58 24.05
C PRO A 175 16.32 5.64 23.24
N TYR A 176 16.03 6.92 23.50
CA TYR A 176 16.59 8.07 22.78
C TYR A 176 18.12 8.00 22.61
N LEU A 177 18.85 7.70 23.70
CA LEU A 177 20.32 7.64 23.68
C LEU A 177 20.88 6.50 22.80
N VAL A 178 20.10 5.44 22.57
CA VAL A 178 20.50 4.33 21.67
C VAL A 178 20.35 4.75 20.21
N ARG A 179 19.29 5.49 19.88
CA ARG A 179 18.96 5.87 18.50
C ARG A 179 19.66 7.15 18.02
N LEU A 180 20.12 8.00 18.94
CA LEU A 180 20.85 9.24 18.62
C LEU A 180 22.10 9.01 17.75
N PRO A 181 23.07 8.14 18.11
CA PRO A 181 24.26 7.92 17.27
C PRO A 181 23.95 7.23 15.94
N LEU A 182 22.76 6.63 15.80
CA LEU A 182 22.29 6.03 14.55
C LEU A 182 21.70 7.07 13.59
N GLY A 183 21.58 8.35 13.99
CA GLY A 183 20.89 9.36 13.18
C GLY A 183 19.36 9.20 13.20
N LEU A 184 18.83 8.43 14.15
CA LEU A 184 17.40 8.21 14.38
C LEU A 184 16.88 9.07 15.56
N GLY A 185 17.60 10.12 15.93
CA GLY A 185 17.20 11.06 16.98
C GLY A 185 15.89 11.82 16.70
N TRP A 186 15.43 11.82 15.44
CA TRP A 186 14.19 12.49 15.02
C TRP A 186 12.90 11.80 15.45
N GLY A 187 12.94 10.50 15.81
CA GLY A 187 11.76 9.80 16.33
C GLY A 187 11.20 10.52 17.55
N ASP A 188 9.88 10.63 17.64
CA ASP A 188 9.21 11.39 18.71
C ASP A 188 7.75 10.93 18.83
N MET A 189 7.31 10.54 20.02
CA MET A 189 5.94 10.03 20.24
C MET A 189 4.89 11.13 20.18
N GLY A 190 5.22 12.35 20.56
CA GLY A 190 4.32 13.50 20.41
C GLY A 190 4.04 13.80 18.94
N VAL A 191 5.09 13.77 18.09
CA VAL A 191 4.95 13.88 16.63
C VAL A 191 4.15 12.70 16.10
N SER A 192 4.47 11.46 16.50
CA SER A 192 3.71 10.27 16.13
C SER A 192 2.21 10.44 16.34
N PHE A 193 1.80 10.88 17.53
CA PHE A 193 0.39 11.11 17.86
C PHE A 193 -0.24 12.23 17.03
N ALA A 194 0.49 13.32 16.77
CA ALA A 194 0.00 14.41 15.92
C ALA A 194 -0.26 13.92 14.48
N GLU A 195 0.67 13.15 13.93
CA GLU A 195 0.58 12.58 12.58
C GLU A 195 -0.55 11.56 12.45
N TYR A 196 -0.72 10.65 13.43
CA TYR A 196 -1.86 9.73 13.46
C TYR A 196 -3.20 10.47 13.51
N LYS A 197 -3.33 11.46 14.41
CA LYS A 197 -4.55 12.27 14.49
C LYS A 197 -4.83 12.97 13.17
N LYS A 198 -3.80 13.48 12.49
CA LYS A 198 -3.99 14.13 11.18
C LYS A 198 -4.43 13.13 10.11
N ALA A 199 -3.88 11.91 10.10
CA ALA A 199 -4.33 10.86 9.20
C ALA A 199 -5.81 10.50 9.43
N ILE A 200 -6.22 10.36 10.68
CA ILE A 200 -7.62 10.08 11.07
C ILE A 200 -8.54 11.26 10.70
N GLU A 201 -8.11 12.51 10.89
CA GLU A 201 -8.88 13.69 10.49
C GLU A 201 -9.15 13.70 8.97
N LEU A 202 -8.15 13.37 8.17
CA LEU A 202 -8.25 13.37 6.71
C LEU A 202 -9.06 12.18 6.17
N ARG A 203 -8.95 11.01 6.83
CA ARG A 203 -9.62 9.76 6.43
C ARG A 203 -10.08 8.97 7.67
N PRO A 204 -11.21 9.37 8.29
CA PRO A 204 -11.68 8.78 9.55
C PRO A 204 -12.30 7.39 9.39
N ASN A 205 -12.55 6.96 8.16
CA ASN A 205 -13.21 5.70 7.84
C ASN A 205 -12.22 4.55 7.55
N PHE A 206 -11.02 4.58 8.14
CA PHE A 206 -9.99 3.57 7.88
C PHE A 206 -9.52 2.93 9.18
N ARG A 207 -9.92 1.67 9.43
CA ARG A 207 -9.75 1.01 10.73
C ARG A 207 -8.29 0.92 11.16
N MET A 208 -7.39 0.68 10.20
CA MET A 208 -5.95 0.58 10.47
C MET A 208 -5.38 1.82 11.18
N TYR A 209 -5.84 3.03 10.83
CA TYR A 209 -5.30 4.26 11.45
C TYR A 209 -5.66 4.37 12.92
N HIS A 210 -6.91 4.05 13.28
CA HIS A 210 -7.36 4.03 14.67
C HIS A 210 -6.65 2.93 15.48
N LEU A 211 -6.48 1.75 14.87
CA LEU A 211 -5.85 0.62 15.53
C LEU A 211 -4.38 0.88 15.85
N ASP A 212 -3.59 1.33 14.86
CA ASP A 212 -2.17 1.58 15.07
C ASP A 212 -1.92 2.82 15.95
N TYR A 213 -2.82 3.81 15.93
CA TYR A 213 -2.78 4.90 16.90
C TYR A 213 -3.06 4.41 18.32
N ALA A 214 -4.07 3.54 18.51
CA ALA A 214 -4.36 2.93 19.80
C ALA A 214 -3.18 2.09 20.33
N LYS A 215 -2.50 1.33 19.46
CA LYS A 215 -1.28 0.60 19.84
C LYS A 215 -0.19 1.54 20.34
N ALA A 216 0.06 2.63 19.62
CA ALA A 216 1.05 3.64 20.02
C ALA A 216 0.67 4.33 21.35
N LEU A 217 -0.62 4.55 21.60
CA LEU A 217 -1.11 5.08 22.89
C LEU A 217 -0.87 4.09 24.04
N ILE A 218 -1.07 2.79 23.80
CA ILE A 218 -0.83 1.74 24.82
C ILE A 218 0.65 1.64 25.17
N GLU A 219 1.55 1.79 24.21
CA GLU A 219 3.00 1.81 24.46
C GLU A 219 3.44 2.94 25.40
N GLU A 220 2.68 4.04 25.44
CA GLU A 220 2.90 5.18 26.34
C GLU A 220 1.95 5.19 27.54
N ASP A 221 1.35 4.04 27.88
CA ASP A 221 0.41 3.86 29.00
C ASP A 221 -0.84 4.77 28.95
N GLU A 222 -1.17 5.35 27.78
CA GLU A 222 -2.34 6.20 27.54
C GLU A 222 -3.61 5.35 27.30
N TYR A 223 -3.88 4.40 28.19
CA TYR A 223 -4.90 3.36 28.03
C TYR A 223 -6.31 3.89 27.80
N GLN A 224 -6.69 5.00 28.44
CA GLN A 224 -8.03 5.58 28.29
C GLN A 224 -8.25 6.09 26.86
N LYS A 225 -7.28 6.83 26.30
CA LYS A 225 -7.33 7.31 24.91
C LYS A 225 -7.27 6.13 23.93
N ALA A 226 -6.48 5.10 24.24
CA ALA A 226 -6.44 3.90 23.40
C ALA A 226 -7.80 3.22 23.33
N LYS A 227 -8.49 3.05 24.47
CA LYS A 227 -9.87 2.49 24.51
C LYS A 227 -10.83 3.34 23.67
N GLU A 228 -10.75 4.67 23.76
CA GLU A 228 -11.59 5.58 22.96
C GLU A 228 -11.42 5.37 21.44
N GLU A 229 -10.19 5.18 20.97
CA GLU A 229 -9.95 4.87 19.54
C GLU A 229 -10.44 3.47 19.16
N LEU A 230 -10.17 2.47 20.01
CA LEU A 230 -10.60 1.09 19.74
C LEU A 230 -12.12 0.94 19.72
N TYR A 231 -12.86 1.68 20.56
CA TYR A 231 -14.32 1.66 20.56
C TYR A 231 -14.95 2.23 19.29
N LYS A 232 -14.22 3.04 18.51
CA LYS A 232 -14.70 3.55 17.22
C LYS A 232 -14.67 2.48 16.12
N ILE A 233 -13.69 1.58 16.15
CA ILE A 233 -13.39 0.63 15.07
C ILE A 233 -14.60 -0.21 14.64
N PRO A 234 -15.43 -0.78 15.55
CA PRO A 234 -16.62 -1.55 15.16
C PRO A 234 -17.68 -0.77 14.38
N TYR A 235 -17.67 0.56 14.46
CA TYR A 235 -18.63 1.43 13.77
C TYR A 235 -18.10 1.98 12.44
N ILE A 236 -16.83 1.70 12.10
CA ILE A 236 -16.23 2.07 10.82
C ILE A 236 -16.61 1.00 9.78
N LYS A 237 -17.17 1.44 8.64
CA LYS A 237 -17.52 0.57 7.51
C LYS A 237 -16.26 -0.06 6.91
N GLU A 238 -16.43 -1.26 6.38
CA GLU A 238 -15.38 -1.98 5.65
C GLU A 238 -15.06 -1.27 4.34
N VAL A 239 -13.78 -0.96 4.13
CA VAL A 239 -13.23 -0.26 2.96
C VAL A 239 -11.86 -0.79 2.52
N ASP A 240 -11.31 -1.78 3.23
CA ASP A 240 -9.97 -2.35 3.04
C ASP A 240 -10.00 -3.87 3.17
N GLU A 241 -9.10 -4.57 2.48
CA GLU A 241 -9.07 -6.04 2.48
C GLU A 241 -8.76 -6.64 3.85
N ASP A 242 -8.06 -5.89 4.71
CA ASP A 242 -7.65 -6.31 6.05
C ASP A 242 -8.61 -5.85 7.17
N ASP A 243 -9.72 -5.20 6.83
CA ASP A 243 -10.59 -4.56 7.83
C ASP A 243 -11.18 -5.54 8.85
N ASP A 244 -11.45 -6.79 8.45
CA ASP A 244 -11.90 -7.84 9.36
C ASP A 244 -10.80 -8.27 10.34
N MET A 245 -9.55 -8.34 9.87
CA MET A 245 -8.39 -8.58 10.73
C MET A 245 -8.25 -7.44 11.74
N TYR A 246 -8.32 -6.19 11.30
CA TYR A 246 -8.22 -5.01 12.19
C TYR A 246 -9.36 -4.96 13.22
N LEU A 247 -10.57 -5.36 12.83
CA LEU A 247 -11.70 -5.47 13.76
C LEU A 247 -11.48 -6.58 14.79
N ALA A 248 -10.96 -7.74 14.40
CA ALA A 248 -10.65 -8.81 15.33
C ALA A 248 -9.51 -8.43 16.29
N GLU A 249 -8.47 -7.78 15.78
CA GLU A 249 -7.33 -7.33 16.58
C GLU A 249 -7.75 -6.25 17.59
N SER A 250 -8.57 -5.28 17.18
CA SER A 250 -9.03 -4.22 18.09
C SER A 250 -9.80 -4.77 19.30
N LYS A 251 -10.65 -5.78 19.10
CA LYS A 251 -11.38 -6.48 20.18
C LYS A 251 -10.42 -7.18 21.14
N LYS A 252 -9.39 -7.87 20.62
CA LYS A 252 -8.37 -8.53 21.45
C LYS A 252 -7.59 -7.50 22.26
N LEU A 253 -7.24 -6.37 21.66
CA LEU A 253 -6.49 -5.32 22.32
C LEU A 253 -7.29 -4.67 23.44
N LEU A 254 -8.58 -4.37 23.22
CA LEU A 254 -9.51 -3.91 24.26
C LEU A 254 -9.55 -4.85 25.46
N GLU A 255 -9.65 -6.15 25.20
CA GLU A 255 -9.67 -7.17 26.25
C GLU A 255 -8.35 -7.20 27.05
N SER A 256 -7.20 -7.07 26.38
CA SER A 256 -5.90 -7.07 27.06
C SER A 256 -5.67 -5.86 27.98
N ILE A 257 -6.34 -4.74 27.73
CA ILE A 257 -6.21 -3.50 28.52
C ILE A 257 -7.45 -3.22 29.39
N LYS A 258 -8.37 -4.17 29.52
CA LYS A 258 -9.66 -3.93 30.20
C LYS A 258 -9.51 -3.47 31.66
N ASN A 259 -8.48 -3.98 32.35
CA ASN A 259 -8.17 -3.69 33.76
C ASN A 259 -7.08 -2.62 33.94
N LYS A 260 -6.63 -2.02 32.84
CA LYS A 260 -5.67 -0.92 32.84
C LYS A 260 -6.40 0.42 32.92
#